data_AF-A0A9D4K1J9-F1
#
_entry.id   AF-A0A9D4K1J9-F1
#
_cell.length_a   1.000
_cell.length_b   1.000
_cell.length_c   1.000
_cell.angle_alpha   90.00
_cell.angle_beta   90.00
_cell.angle_gamma   90.00
#
_symmetry.space_group_name_H-M   'P 1'
#
loop_
_entity.id
_entity.type
_entity.pdbx_description
1 polymer ?
#
loop_
_entity_poly.entity_id
_entity_poly.type
_entity_poly.pdbx_seq_one_letter_code
_entity_poly.pdbx_strand_id
1 'polypeptide(L)' 'MWPFDEEWFKEWLVGILKWAATNPWEFIYYVLLCLSPLFLVSALLAWNLAKQIDAKEKGKKRAARKQKNMSKVKGSKGD' A
#
# COMPACT_ATOMS: atom_id res chain seq x y z
N MET A 1 8.49 -33.34 6.65
CA MET A 1 7.66 -33.01 5.47
C MET A 1 6.91 -31.72 5.79
N TRP A 2 7.15 -30.63 5.07
CA TRP A 2 6.54 -29.32 5.33
C TRP A 2 5.25 -29.21 4.49
N PRO A 3 4.13 -28.67 4.99
CA PRO A 3 2.82 -28.79 4.34
C PRO A 3 2.63 -27.95 3.05
N PHE A 4 3.70 -27.41 2.45
CA PHE A 4 3.66 -26.50 1.32
C PHE A 4 4.73 -26.84 0.27
N ASP A 5 4.85 -28.11 -0.09
CA ASP A 5 5.73 -28.54 -1.18
C ASP A 5 5.19 -28.11 -2.56
N GLU A 6 6.06 -28.06 -3.56
CA GLU A 6 5.75 -27.58 -4.91
C GLU A 6 4.64 -28.39 -5.60
N GLU A 7 4.54 -29.69 -5.28
CA GLU A 7 3.48 -30.57 -5.78
C GLU A 7 2.11 -30.23 -5.18
N TRP A 8 2.06 -29.93 -3.88
CA TRP A 8 0.82 -29.52 -3.21
C TRP A 8 0.23 -28.25 -3.84
N PHE A 9 1.09 -27.28 -4.16
CA PHE A 9 0.67 -26.04 -4.81
C PHE A 9 0.13 -26.29 -6.22
N LYS A 10 0.76 -27.19 -6.99
CA LYS A 10 0.29 -27.59 -8.33
C LYS A 10 -1.06 -28.26 -8.27
N GLU A 11 -1.26 -29.22 -7.36
CA GLU A 11 -2.55 -29.91 -7.19
C GLU A 11 -3.66 -28.96 -6.78
N TRP A 12 -3.37 -28.06 -5.83
CA TRP A 12 -4.30 -27.03 -5.39
C TRP A 12 -4.68 -26.06 -6.52
N LEU A 13 -3.70 -25.56 -7.29
CA LEU A 13 -3.96 -24.70 -8.44
C LEU A 13 -4.76 -25.40 -9.54
N VAL A 14 -4.46 -26.67 -9.83
CA VAL A 14 -5.24 -27.46 -10.79
C VAL A 14 -6.67 -27.65 -10.31
N GLY A 15 -6.89 -27.85 -9.01
CA GLY A 15 -8.23 -27.91 -8.41
C GLY A 15 -9.01 -26.60 -8.61
N ILE A 16 -8.36 -25.46 -8.33
CA ILE A 16 -8.95 -24.13 -8.56
C ILE A 16 -9.23 -23.90 -10.05
N LEU A 17 -8.31 -24.29 -10.93
CA LEU A 17 -8.44 -24.10 -12.37
C LEU A 17 -9.61 -24.94 -12.92
N LYS A 18 -9.76 -26.18 -12.48
CA LYS A 18 -10.92 -27.03 -12.82
C LYS A 18 -12.22 -26.42 -12.33
N TRP A 19 -12.23 -25.87 -11.11
CA TRP A 19 -13.41 -25.18 -10.58
C TRP A 19 -13.78 -23.94 -11.40
N ALA A 20 -12.78 -23.10 -11.72
CA ALA A 20 -12.96 -21.93 -12.58
C ALA A 20 -13.47 -22.31 -13.98
N ALA A 21 -13.01 -23.43 -14.53
CA ALA A 21 -13.47 -23.93 -15.83
C ALA A 21 -14.91 -24.49 -15.78
N THR A 22 -15.32 -25.09 -14.66
CA THR A 22 -16.65 -25.71 -14.53
C THR A 22 -17.75 -24.69 -14.26
N ASN A 23 -17.50 -23.71 -13.38
CA ASN A 23 -18.46 -22.68 -13.00
C ASN A 23 -17.77 -21.31 -12.94
N PRO A 24 -17.50 -20.67 -14.10
CA PRO A 24 -16.72 -19.44 -14.17
C PRO A 24 -17.41 -18.26 -13.47
N TRP A 25 -18.75 -18.22 -13.50
CA TRP A 25 -19.51 -17.12 -12.91
C TRP A 25 -19.47 -17.13 -11.39
N GLU A 26 -19.63 -18.31 -10.77
CA GLU A 26 -19.48 -18.44 -9.32
C GLU A 26 -18.04 -18.19 -8.88
N PHE A 27 -17.05 -18.70 -9.61
CA PHE A 27 -15.64 -18.43 -9.35
C PHE A 27 -15.37 -16.93 -9.27
N ILE A 28 -15.77 -16.18 -10.30
CA ILE A 28 -15.58 -14.72 -10.36
C ILE A 28 -16.31 -14.02 -9.22
N TYR A 29 -17.53 -14.44 -8.89
CA TYR A 29 -18.29 -13.86 -7.79
C TYR A 29 -17.54 -13.99 -6.46
N TYR A 30 -17.07 -15.19 -6.09
CA TYR A 30 -16.33 -15.39 -4.84
C TYR A 30 -14.98 -14.69 -4.84
N VAL A 31 -14.27 -14.68 -5.98
CA VAL A 31 -13.02 -13.93 -6.12
C VAL A 31 -13.25 -12.44 -5.89
N LEU A 32 -14.27 -11.84 -6.51
CA LEU A 32 -14.61 -10.42 -6.31
C LEU A 32 -15.11 -10.15 -4.89
N LEU A 33 -15.87 -11.07 -4.30
CA LEU A 33 -16.37 -10.95 -2.93
C LEU A 33 -15.22 -10.93 -1.93
N CYS A 34 -14.19 -11.76 -2.10
CA CYS A 34 -12.98 -11.73 -1.27
C CYS A 34 -12.06 -10.55 -1.61
N LEU A 35 -11.93 -10.21 -2.90
CA LEU A 35 -11.03 -9.15 -3.34
C LEU A 35 -11.53 -7.76 -2.93
N SER A 36 -12.85 -7.53 -2.91
CA SER A 36 -13.43 -6.23 -2.58
C SER A 36 -13.07 -5.71 -1.16
N PRO A 37 -13.20 -6.47 -0.05
CA PRO A 37 -12.76 -6.01 1.26
C PRO A 37 -11.24 -5.86 1.33
N LEU A 38 -10.48 -6.76 0.72
CA LEU A 38 -9.01 -6.65 0.66
C LEU A 38 -8.56 -5.37 -0.05
N PHE A 39 -9.24 -5.02 -1.15
CA PHE A 39 -8.96 -3.81 -1.92
C PHE A 39 -9.32 -2.55 -1.14
N LEU A 40 -10.45 -2.55 -0.42
CA LEU A 40 -10.85 -1.45 0.44
C LEU A 40 -9.84 -1.22 1.57
N VAL A 41 -9.39 -2.28 2.24
CA VAL A 41 -8.36 -2.17 3.29
C VAL A 41 -7.05 -1.63 2.71
N SER A 42 -6.63 -2.12 1.54
CA SER A 42 -5.46 -1.62 0.83
C SER A 42 -5.58 -0.12 0.50
N ALA A 43 -6.74 0.31 0.01
CA ALA A 43 -7.01 1.72 -0.30
C ALA A 43 -6.99 2.60 0.96
N LEU A 44 -7.58 2.14 2.07
CA LEU A 44 -7.54 2.86 3.35
C LEU A 44 -6.12 2.99 3.89
N LEU A 45 -5.32 1.93 3.77
CA LEU A 45 -3.90 1.96 4.15
C LEU A 45 -3.11 2.91 3.27
N ALA A 46 -3.27 2.83 1.95
CA ALA A 46 -2.61 3.71 0.99
C ALA A 46 -2.96 5.19 1.28
N TRP A 47 -4.22 5.48 1.62
CA TRP A 47 -4.66 6.81 2.02
C TRP A 47 -4.01 7.28 3.33
N ASN A 48 -3.89 6.41 4.33
CA ASN A 48 -3.21 6.75 5.58
C ASN A 48 -1.71 7.01 5.36
N LEU A 49 -1.05 6.19 4.53
CA LEU A 49 0.33 6.40 4.12
C LEU A 49 0.50 7.73 3.38
N ALA A 50 -0.39 8.03 2.44
CA ALA A 50 -0.38 9.30 1.71
C ALA A 50 -0.50 10.51 2.65
N LYS A 51 -1.39 10.44 3.65
CA LYS A 51 -1.51 11.48 4.69
C LYS A 51 -0.24 11.65 5.52
N GLN A 52 0.43 10.55 5.88
CA GLN A 52 1.68 10.61 6.63
C GLN A 52 2.81 11.24 5.81
N ILE A 53 2.85 10.97 4.51
CA ILE A 53 3.81 11.60 3.58
C ILE A 53 3.56 13.12 3.50
N ASP A 54 2.30 13.54 3.32
CA ASP A 54 1.93 14.97 3.26
C ASP A 54 2.25 15.71 4.58
N ALA A 55 2.00 15.09 5.72
CA ALA A 55 2.34 15.64 7.03
C ALA A 55 3.87 15.80 7.21
N LYS A 56 4.66 14.80 6.78
CA LYS A 56 6.13 14.88 6.82
C LYS A 56 6.68 15.97 5.89
N GLU A 57 6.11 16.13 4.70
CA GLU A 57 6.49 17.22 3.78
C GLU A 57 6.21 18.60 4.37
N LYS A 58 5.02 18.81 4.94
CA LYS A 58 4.64 20.10 5.56
C LYS A 58 5.56 20.43 6.73
N GLY A 59 5.92 19.44 7.55
CA GLY A 59 6.90 19.58 8.63
C GLY A 59 8.28 20.01 8.13
N LYS A 60 8.80 19.33 7.10
CA LYS A 60 10.08 19.69 6.46
C LYS A 60 10.05 21.09 5.84
N LYS A 61 8.97 21.46 5.15
CA LYS A 61 8.80 22.81 4.57
C LYS A 61 8.77 23.88 5.66
N ARG A 62 8.13 23.64 6.81
CA ARG A 62 8.13 24.56 7.96
C ARG A 62 9.52 24.68 8.61
N ALA A 63 10.22 23.56 8.79
CA ALA A 63 11.58 23.55 9.33
C ALA A 63 12.57 24.29 8.40
N ALA A 64 12.49 24.05 7.09
CA ALA A 64 13.31 24.73 6.09
C ALA A 64 13.02 26.24 6.02
N ARG A 65 11.76 26.68 6.14
CA ARG A 65 11.40 28.11 6.21
C ARG A 65 11.99 28.78 7.45
N LYS A 66 11.96 28.11 8.61
CA LYS A 66 12.55 28.66 9.86
C LYS A 66 14.07 28.83 9.75
N GLN A 67 14.77 27.87 9.15
CA GLN A 67 16.22 27.98 8.93
C GLN A 67 16.58 29.10 7.95
N LYS A 68 15.83 29.25 6.85
CA LYS A 68 16.05 30.34 5.88
C LYS A 68 15.83 31.74 6.47
N ASN A 69 14.89 31.88 7.41
CA ASN A 69 14.67 33.15 8.09
C ASN A 69 15.77 33.42 9.14
N MET A 70 16.23 32.41 9.88
CA MET A 70 17.35 32.57 10.82
C MET A 70 18.67 32.88 10.11
N SER A 71 18.94 32.29 8.94
CA SER A 71 20.16 32.60 8.17
C SER A 71 20.13 34.01 7.58
N LYS A 72 18.97 34.49 7.13
CA LYS A 72 18.80 35.89 6.70
C LYS A 72 19.02 36.90 7.83
N VAL A 73 18.48 36.62 9.02
CA VAL A 73 18.64 37.50 10.20
C VAL A 73 20.08 37.48 10.72
N LYS A 74 20.77 36.33 10.66
CA LYS A 74 22.17 36.21 11.10
C LYS A 74 23.16 36.86 10.12
N GLY A 75 22.85 36.88 8.82
CA GLY A 75 23.65 37.59 7.80
C GLY A 75 23.53 39.12 7.86
N SER A 76 22.40 39.67 8.31
CA SER A 76 22.16 41.12 8.40
C SER A 76 22.75 41.80 9.65
N LYS A 77 23.40 41.05 10.54
CA LYS A 77 24.02 41.55 11.78
C LYS A 77 25.55 41.64 11.70
N GLY A 78 26.11 41.48 10.50
CA GLY A 78 27.55 41.45 10.23
C GLY A 78 28.10 42.66 9.47
N ASP A 79 27.31 43.73 9.30
CA ASP A 79 27.76 45.04 8.81
C ASP A 79 27.76 46.06 9.95
#